data_AF-A0A9E8ZC02-F1
#
_entry.id   AF-A0A9E8ZC02-F1
#
_cell.length_a   1.000
_cell.length_b   1.000
_cell.length_c   1.000
_cell.angle_alpha   90.00
_cell.angle_beta   90.00
_cell.angle_gamma   90.00
#
_symmetry.space_group_name_H-M   'P 1'
#
loop_
_entity.id
_entity.type
_entity.pdbx_description
1 polymer ?
#
loop_
_entity_poly.entity_id
_entity_poly.type
_entity_poly.pdbx_seq_one_letter_code
_entity_poly.pdbx_strand_id
1 'polypeptide(L)'
;MGSWLQELAHYLWTEPTGNRIEPGLMNVSLDRILQGNRDIIFVQTYPPSGAPLSQQLAKHPLWKQLKAMQTHQVYEVEQFWHSGNGTRMIRLMLNQLLSVIYPQLFPQPSSKLNEH
;
A
#
# COMPACT_ATOMS: atom_id res chain seq x y z
N MET A 1 -10.61 -4.33 11.84
CA MET A 1 -10.13 -2.93 11.77
C MET A 1 -10.82 -2.07 10.71
N GLY A 2 -11.50 -2.64 9.70
CA GLY A 2 -12.16 -1.86 8.64
C GLY A 2 -13.36 -0.99 9.07
N SER A 3 -14.18 -1.43 10.03
CA SER A 3 -15.39 -0.68 10.43
C SER A 3 -15.11 0.61 11.21
N TRP A 4 -14.05 0.64 12.03
CA TRP A 4 -13.69 1.84 12.81
C TRP A 4 -12.99 2.90 11.94
N LEU A 5 -12.22 2.47 10.95
CA LEU A 5 -11.62 3.38 9.97
C LEU A 5 -12.66 4.04 9.07
N GLN A 6 -13.82 3.42 8.85
CA GLN A 6 -14.93 4.04 8.11
C GLN A 6 -15.55 5.24 8.84
N GLU A 7 -15.52 5.24 10.18
CA GLU A 7 -16.04 6.37 10.97
C GLU A 7 -15.06 7.54 10.98
N LEU A 8 -13.76 7.27 10.97
CA LEU A 8 -12.71 8.29 11.10
C LEU A 8 -12.12 8.75 9.77
N ALA A 9 -12.25 7.96 8.72
CA ALA A 9 -11.76 8.29 7.39
C ALA A 9 -12.86 8.05 6.37
N HIS A 10 -12.85 8.83 5.28
CA HIS A 10 -13.65 8.55 4.10
C HIS A 10 -13.14 7.28 3.42
N TYR A 11 -13.47 6.12 4.00
CA TYR A 11 -13.06 4.82 3.51
C TYR A 11 -13.98 4.41 2.35
N LEU A 12 -13.53 4.72 1.15
CA LEU A 12 -14.30 4.57 -0.10
C LEU A 12 -14.45 3.12 -0.58
N TRP A 13 -13.86 2.14 0.10
CA TRP A 13 -13.96 0.74 -0.32
C TRP A 13 -15.17 0.07 0.33
N THR A 14 -16.19 -0.22 -0.47
CA THR A 14 -17.30 -1.07 -0.04
C THR A 14 -16.87 -2.53 -0.15
N GLU A 15 -16.90 -3.26 0.98
CA GLU A 15 -16.61 -4.70 1.02
C GLU A 15 -17.51 -5.42 0.00
N PRO A 16 -16.96 -6.10 -1.02
CA PRO A 16 -17.77 -6.92 -1.90
C PRO A 16 -18.38 -8.07 -1.08
N THR A 17 -19.70 -8.20 -1.11
CA THR A 17 -20.43 -9.27 -0.41
C THR A 17 -19.93 -10.65 -0.85
N GLY A 18 -19.40 -11.45 0.07
CA GLY A 18 -19.10 -12.87 -0.14
C GLY A 18 -17.63 -13.28 -0.29
N ASN A 19 -16.67 -12.35 -0.42
CA ASN A 19 -15.24 -12.68 -0.64
C ASN A 19 -14.34 -12.21 0.52
N ARG A 20 -14.70 -12.59 1.75
CA ARG A 20 -13.84 -12.37 2.92
C ARG A 20 -12.80 -13.47 3.00
N ILE A 21 -11.53 -13.12 2.77
CA ILE A 21 -10.39 -13.99 3.12
C ILE A 21 -10.08 -13.80 4.61
N GLU A 22 -9.94 -12.55 5.07
CA GLU A 22 -9.67 -12.18 6.46
C GLU A 22 -10.28 -10.80 6.81
N PRO A 23 -10.59 -10.50 8.09
CA PRO A 23 -11.13 -9.20 8.48
C PRO A 23 -10.23 -8.02 8.11
N GLY A 24 -10.70 -7.16 7.20
CA GLY A 24 -9.94 -5.99 6.71
C GLY A 24 -9.14 -6.24 5.44
N LEU A 25 -9.20 -7.45 4.86
CA LEU A 25 -8.68 -7.77 3.53
C LEU A 25 -9.84 -8.10 2.59
N MET A 26 -9.73 -7.67 1.35
CA MET A 26 -10.69 -7.99 0.29
C MET A 26 -9.96 -8.27 -1.02
N ASN A 27 -10.50 -9.20 -1.80
CA ASN A 27 -10.10 -9.36 -3.19
C ASN A 27 -10.80 -8.30 -4.03
N VAL A 28 -10.01 -7.55 -4.81
CA VAL A 28 -10.49 -6.55 -5.76
C VAL A 28 -9.86 -6.80 -7.13
N SER A 29 -10.63 -6.60 -8.20
CA SER A 29 -10.09 -6.66 -9.57
C SER A 29 -9.28 -5.41 -9.90
N LEU A 30 -8.39 -5.52 -10.88
CA LEU A 30 -7.63 -4.37 -11.40
C LEU A 30 -8.56 -3.29 -11.99
N ASP A 31 -9.66 -3.67 -12.65
CA ASP A 31 -10.66 -2.71 -13.13
C ASP A 31 -11.25 -1.86 -12.00
N ARG A 32 -11.54 -2.48 -10.85
CA ARG A 32 -12.08 -1.76 -9.68
C ARG A 32 -11.03 -0.84 -9.07
N ILE A 33 -9.75 -1.25 -9.07
CA ILE A 33 -8.64 -0.39 -8.65
C ILE A 33 -8.50 0.81 -9.59
N LEU A 34 -8.62 0.60 -10.90
CA LEU A 34 -8.55 1.66 -11.91
C LEU A 34 -9.67 2.69 -11.76
N GLN A 35 -10.91 2.23 -11.54
CA GLN A 35 -12.06 3.12 -11.27
C GLN A 35 -11.86 3.99 -10.03
N GLY A 36 -11.13 3.48 -9.03
CA GLY A 36 -10.82 4.22 -7.81
C GLY A 36 -9.78 5.35 -7.99
N ASN A 37 -9.12 5.43 -9.15
CA ASN A 37 -8.16 6.46 -9.55
C ASN A 37 -7.22 6.94 -8.42
N ARG A 38 -6.53 6.00 -7.78
CA ARG A 38 -5.70 6.29 -6.60
C ARG A 38 -4.41 7.01 -6.97
N ASP A 39 -4.05 8.02 -6.19
CA ASP A 39 -2.83 8.80 -6.36
C ASP A 39 -1.57 8.04 -5.95
N ILE A 40 -1.67 7.21 -4.91
CA ILE A 40 -0.55 6.46 -4.32
C ILE A 40 -0.98 5.01 -4.12
N ILE A 41 -0.12 4.05 -4.48
CA ILE A 41 -0.34 2.63 -4.26
C ILE A 41 0.87 2.04 -3.54
N PHE A 42 0.62 1.39 -2.40
CA PHE A 42 1.60 0.54 -1.73
C PHE A 42 1.38 -0.90 -2.15
N VAL A 43 2.43 -1.57 -2.60
CA VAL A 43 2.38 -2.90 -3.19
C VAL A 43 3.26 -3.84 -2.36
N GLN A 44 2.73 -4.99 -1.99
CA GLN A 44 3.48 -6.02 -1.29
C GLN A 44 3.59 -7.26 -2.17
N THR A 45 4.80 -7.79 -2.27
CA THR A 45 5.08 -9.05 -2.97
C THR A 45 5.12 -10.19 -1.96
N TYR A 46 4.31 -11.23 -2.19
CA TYR A 46 4.32 -12.44 -1.37
C TYR A 46 5.29 -13.49 -1.93
N PRO A 47 6.07 -14.19 -1.07
CA PRO A 47 6.87 -15.34 -1.48
C PRO A 47 5.98 -16.45 -2.06
N PRO A 48 6.50 -17.31 -2.96
CA PRO A 48 7.89 -17.39 -3.41
C PRO A 48 8.17 -16.52 -4.66
N SER A 49 7.42 -15.44 -4.89
CA SER A 49 7.59 -14.65 -6.10
C SER A 49 9.00 -14.07 -6.24
N GLY A 50 9.64 -14.31 -7.39
CA GLY A 50 11.04 -13.92 -7.65
C GLY A 50 11.24 -12.49 -8.14
N ALA A 51 10.16 -11.76 -8.40
CA ALA A 51 10.20 -10.36 -8.84
C ALA A 51 9.15 -9.54 -8.07
N PRO A 52 9.38 -8.23 -7.85
CA PRO A 52 8.37 -7.35 -7.25
C PRO A 52 7.05 -7.36 -8.03
N LEU A 53 5.92 -7.28 -7.33
CA LEU A 53 4.58 -7.33 -7.93
C LEU A 53 4.35 -6.15 -8.88
N SER A 54 4.89 -4.96 -8.59
CA SER A 54 4.87 -3.84 -9.53
C SER A 54 5.54 -4.17 -10.87
N GLN A 55 6.64 -4.94 -10.86
CA GLN A 55 7.32 -5.36 -12.07
C GLN A 55 6.54 -6.44 -12.84
N GLN A 56 5.94 -7.38 -12.10
CA GLN A 56 5.09 -8.41 -12.70
C GLN A 56 3.88 -7.78 -13.42
N LEU A 57 3.29 -6.75 -12.82
CA LEU A 57 2.14 -6.03 -13.37
C LEU A 57 2.53 -4.93 -14.37
N ALA A 58 3.81 -4.57 -14.49
CA ALA A 58 4.27 -3.47 -15.35
C ALA A 58 3.86 -3.62 -16.82
N LYS A 59 3.64 -4.85 -17.31
CA LYS A 59 3.18 -5.11 -18.68
C LYS A 59 1.65 -5.15 -18.82
N HIS A 60 0.90 -5.20 -17.72
CA HIS A 60 -0.56 -5.31 -17.74
C HIS A 60 -1.20 -3.98 -18.21
N PRO A 61 -2.08 -3.99 -19.24
CA PRO A 61 -2.67 -2.76 -19.79
C PRO A 61 -3.39 -1.90 -18.77
N LEU A 62 -4.21 -2.49 -17.89
CA LEU A 62 -4.91 -1.75 -16.84
C LEU A 62 -3.98 -1.18 -15.77
N TRP A 63 -2.87 -1.86 -15.48
CA TRP A 63 -1.90 -1.39 -14.49
C TRP A 63 -1.19 -0.12 -14.98
N LYS A 64 -0.84 -0.08 -16.26
CA LYS A 64 -0.25 1.11 -16.91
C LYS A 64 -1.19 2.33 -16.95
N GLN A 65 -2.50 2.10 -16.86
CA GLN A 65 -3.50 3.17 -16.86
C GLN A 65 -3.71 3.79 -15.48
N LEU A 66 -3.21 3.17 -14.41
CA LEU A 66 -3.33 3.72 -13.06
C LEU A 66 -2.58 5.05 -12.96
N LYS A 67 -3.24 6.07 -12.40
CA LYS A 67 -2.62 7.37 -12.13
C LYS A 67 -1.32 7.21 -11.35
N ALA A 68 -1.33 6.44 -10.26
CA ALA A 68 -0.13 6.16 -9.47
C ALA A 68 1.03 5.57 -10.30
N MET A 69 0.75 4.72 -11.29
CA MET A 69 1.80 4.18 -12.17
C MET A 69 2.35 5.27 -13.10
N GLN A 70 1.49 6.12 -13.66
CA GLN A 70 1.87 7.23 -14.54
C GLN A 70 2.65 8.32 -13.81
N THR A 71 2.35 8.55 -12.52
CA THR A 71 3.00 9.55 -11.68
C THR A 71 4.16 9.01 -10.85
N HIS A 72 4.56 7.75 -11.05
CA HIS A 72 5.63 7.08 -10.30
C HIS A 72 5.39 7.06 -8.78
N GLN A 73 4.13 6.90 -8.36
CA GLN A 73 3.64 6.84 -6.99
C GLN A 73 3.25 5.40 -6.58
N VAL A 74 3.98 4.41 -7.08
CA VAL A 74 3.85 3.00 -6.69
C VAL A 74 5.07 2.64 -5.85
N TYR A 75 4.82 2.22 -4.61
CA TYR A 75 5.87 1.94 -3.62
C TYR A 75 5.80 0.47 -3.20
N GLU A 76 6.89 -0.27 -3.40
CA GLU A 76 7.02 -1.62 -2.84
C GLU A 76 7.21 -1.53 -1.33
N VAL A 77 6.51 -2.40 -0.60
CA VAL A 77 6.57 -2.47 0.86
C VAL A 77 6.98 -3.85 1.34
N GLU A 78 7.61 -3.84 2.52
CA GLU A 78 8.12 -5.03 3.18
C GLU A 78 7.00 -5.90 3.76
N GLN A 79 7.30 -7.18 3.98
CA GLN A 79 6.30 -8.16 4.39
C GLN A 79 5.63 -7.89 5.74
N PHE A 80 6.33 -7.15 6.61
CA PHE A 80 5.82 -6.82 7.94
C PHE A 80 4.58 -5.91 7.88
N TRP A 81 4.28 -5.26 6.75
CA TRP A 81 3.09 -4.42 6.60
C TRP A 81 1.79 -5.20 6.78
N HIS A 82 1.79 -6.49 6.42
CA HIS A 82 0.64 -7.37 6.59
C HIS A 82 0.63 -8.11 7.94
N SER A 83 1.80 -8.53 8.44
CA SER A 83 1.91 -9.39 9.64
C SER A 83 2.28 -8.65 10.93
N GLY A 84 2.60 -7.36 10.84
CA GLY A 84 3.13 -6.56 11.94
C GLY A 84 2.08 -6.15 12.97
N ASN A 85 1.76 -7.04 13.91
CA ASN A 85 0.77 -6.77 14.98
C ASN A 85 1.35 -6.06 16.22
N GLY A 86 2.62 -5.63 16.20
CA GLY A 86 3.29 -4.96 17.31
C GLY A 86 3.40 -3.45 17.13
N THR A 87 3.36 -2.69 18.23
CA THR A 87 3.51 -1.22 18.23
C THR A 87 4.79 -0.74 17.52
N ARG A 88 5.88 -1.50 17.63
CA ARG A 88 7.13 -1.23 16.90
C ARG A 88 6.96 -1.33 15.39
N MET A 89 6.24 -2.35 14.90
CA MET A 89 6.00 -2.55 13.47
C MET A 89 5.06 -1.49 12.92
N ILE A 90 3.99 -1.16 13.66
CA ILE A 90 3.08 -0.05 13.32
C ILE A 90 3.87 1.26 13.21
N ARG A 91 4.79 1.55 14.15
CA ARG A 91 5.64 2.74 14.08
C ARG A 91 6.51 2.76 12.82
N LEU A 92 7.12 1.64 12.45
CA LEU A 92 7.93 1.55 11.22
C LEU A 92 7.07 1.76 9.96
N MET A 93 5.91 1.11 9.89
CA MET A 93 4.94 1.30 8.81
C MET A 93 4.50 2.76 8.71
N LEU A 94 4.11 3.38 9.83
CA LEU A 94 3.69 4.79 9.85
C LEU A 94 4.81 5.74 9.44
N ASN A 95 6.05 5.51 9.87
CA ASN A 95 7.19 6.33 9.44
C ASN A 95 7.40 6.28 7.92
N GLN A 96 7.26 5.10 7.30
CA GLN A 96 7.36 4.94 5.85
C GLN A 96 6.14 5.55 5.13
N LEU A 97 4.93 5.30 5.64
CA LEU A 97 3.69 5.76 5.04
C LEU A 97 3.54 7.29 5.09
N LEU A 98 3.77 7.89 6.26
CA LEU A 98 3.59 9.34 6.46
C LEU A 98 4.62 10.16 5.68
N SER A 99 5.84 9.65 5.52
CA SER A 99 6.87 10.32 4.73
C SER A 99 6.60 10.31 3.23
N VAL A 100 5.83 9.33 2.74
CA VAL A 100 5.36 9.29 1.35
C VAL A 100 4.12 10.18 1.16
N ILE A 101 3.14 10.10 2.06
CA ILE A 101 1.85 10.81 1.90
C ILE A 101 1.97 12.30 2.27
N TYR A 102 2.81 12.63 3.26
CA TYR A 102 2.99 13.99 3.79
C TYR A 102 4.48 14.37 3.89
N PRO A 103 5.22 14.37 2.76
CA PRO A 103 6.67 14.58 2.77
C PRO A 103 7.11 15.94 3.35
N GLN A 104 6.24 16.94 3.29
CA GLN A 104 6.49 18.28 3.86
C GLN A 104 6.42 18.29 5.39
N LEU A 105 5.64 17.38 5.99
CA LEU A 105 5.46 17.28 7.44
C LEU A 105 6.35 16.19 8.06
N PHE A 106 6.65 15.14 7.29
CA PHE A 106 7.45 13.99 7.71
C PHE A 106 8.56 13.71 6.70
N PRO A 107 9.65 14.50 6.70
CA PRO A 107 10.78 14.22 5.83
C PRO A 107 11.37 12.83 6.15
N GLN A 108 11.86 12.12 5.13
CA GLN A 108 12.53 10.84 5.33
C GLN A 108 13.68 11.00 6.34
N PRO A 109 13.80 10.12 7.35
CA PRO A 109 14.95 10.15 8.25
C PRO A 109 16.21 10.00 7.40
N SER A 110 17.10 10.99 7.48
CA SER A 110 18.39 10.94 6.78
C SER A 110 19.12 9.68 7.21
N SER A 111 19.42 8.80 6.25
CA SER A 111 20.27 7.61 6.44
C SER A 111 21.73 8.02 6.65
N LYS A 112 22.00 8.81 7.69
CA LYS A 112 23.33 9.13 8.21
C LYS A 112 23.38 8.73 9.68
N LEU A 113 23.38 7.43 9.90
CA LEU A 113 23.86 6.82 11.14
C LEU A 113 24.46 5.48 10.73
N ASN A 114 25.79 5.50 10.54
CA ASN A 114 26.76 4.41 10.79
C ASN A 114 28.08 4.72 10.06
N GLU A 115 28.83 5.71 10.55
CA GLU A 115 30.29 5.70 10.51
C GLU A 115 30.74 6.28 11.86
N HIS A 116 31.12 5.40 12.79
CA HIS A 116 32.18 5.54 13.79
C HIS A 116 32.25 4.27 14.65
#